data_AF-A0A8T1NAZ5-F1
#
_entry.id   AF-A0A8T1NAZ5-F1
#
_cell.length_a   1.000
_cell.length_b   1.000
_cell.length_c   1.000
_cell.angle_alpha   90.00
_cell.angle_beta   90.00
_cell.angle_gamma   90.00
#
_symmetry.space_group_name_H-M   'P 1'
#
loop_
_entity.id
_entity.type
_entity.pdbx_description
1 polymer ?
#
loop_
_entity_poly.entity_id
_entity_poly.type
_entity_poly.pdbx_seq_one_letter_code
_entity_poly.pdbx_strand_id
1 'polypeptide(L)'
;MSSEFYTFGPHKISHTGVFYTTQLSFAMVNLRPVAPAQKVGGMLECYHKASSLTFTIQDGPESGQTVPHVHIHIVPRKGGDFERNDEIYDAINEKEKELKKNLDLDQERRDRSLEEMAQEADEYRKIL
;
A
#
# COMPACT_ATOMS: atom_id res chain seq x y z
N MET A 1 -30.40 -5.04 2.97
CA MET A 1 -29.81 -5.21 4.31
C MET A 1 -28.31 -5.13 4.14
N SER A 2 -27.68 -4.09 4.65
CA SER A 2 -26.22 -3.95 4.62
C SER A 2 -25.62 -5.12 5.41
N SER A 3 -24.76 -5.91 4.77
CA SER A 3 -24.02 -6.96 5.46
C SER A 3 -23.22 -6.32 6.59
N GLU A 4 -23.36 -6.84 7.81
CA GLU A 4 -22.67 -6.35 9.01
C GLU A 4 -21.13 -6.40 8.86
N PHE A 5 -20.67 -7.26 7.94
CA PHE A 5 -19.27 -7.51 7.63
C PHE A 5 -19.02 -7.58 6.11
N TYR A 6 -17.85 -7.11 5.69
CA TYR A 6 -17.28 -7.32 4.37
C TYR A 6 -16.29 -8.48 4.41
N THR A 7 -16.17 -9.21 3.30
CA THR A 7 -15.22 -10.33 3.20
C THR A 7 -13.94 -9.87 2.51
N PHE A 8 -12.80 -10.07 3.16
CA PHE A 8 -11.47 -9.88 2.59
C PHE A 8 -10.68 -11.18 2.77
N GLY A 9 -10.68 -12.03 1.74
CA GLY A 9 -10.18 -13.40 1.84
C GLY A 9 -10.88 -14.19 2.95
N PRO A 10 -10.16 -14.88 3.84
CA PRO A 10 -10.75 -15.62 4.96
C PRO A 10 -11.23 -14.70 6.11
N HIS A 11 -10.96 -13.40 6.05
CA HIS A 11 -11.23 -12.47 7.15
C HIS A 11 -12.56 -11.72 6.97
N LYS A 12 -13.20 -11.45 8.10
CA LYS A 12 -14.39 -10.60 8.20
C LYS A 12 -13.97 -9.20 8.62
N ILE A 13 -14.25 -8.22 7.79
CA ILE A 13 -13.97 -6.81 8.02
C ILE A 13 -15.25 -6.14 8.50
N SER A 14 -15.24 -5.56 9.69
CA SER A 14 -16.37 -4.78 10.20
C SER A 14 -16.66 -3.58 9.29
N HIS A 15 -17.94 -3.26 9.09
CA HIS A 15 -18.34 -2.06 8.35
C HIS A 15 -17.71 -0.77 8.90
N THR A 16 -17.35 -0.75 10.19
CA THR A 16 -16.68 0.39 10.83
C THR A 16 -15.33 0.72 10.20
N GLY A 17 -14.60 -0.29 9.71
CA GLY A 17 -13.31 -0.11 9.02
C GLY A 17 -13.43 0.21 7.52
N VAL A 18 -14.64 0.27 6.96
CA VAL A 18 -14.87 0.52 5.52
C VAL A 18 -15.34 1.97 5.34
N PHE A 19 -14.67 2.73 4.47
CA PHE A 19 -14.95 4.16 4.27
C PHE A 19 -15.59 4.48 2.90
N TYR A 20 -15.61 3.51 1.97
CA TYR A 20 -16.27 3.67 0.67
C TYR A 20 -16.79 2.33 0.15
N THR A 21 -17.97 2.31 -0.46
CA THR A 21 -18.59 1.10 -1.01
C THR A 21 -19.33 1.44 -2.32
N THR A 22 -19.20 0.57 -3.32
CA THR A 22 -19.99 0.56 -4.56
C THR A 22 -20.78 -0.74 -4.67
N GLN A 23 -21.48 -0.96 -5.78
CA GLN A 23 -22.18 -2.23 -6.02
C GLN A 23 -21.22 -3.44 -6.09
N LEU A 24 -19.96 -3.24 -6.48
CA LEU A 24 -19.00 -4.32 -6.76
C LEU A 24 -17.68 -4.19 -6.00
N SER A 25 -17.47 -3.14 -5.20
CA SER A 25 -16.18 -2.87 -4.56
C SER A 25 -16.36 -2.14 -3.22
N PHE A 26 -15.35 -2.22 -2.35
CA PHE A 26 -15.29 -1.46 -1.10
C PHE A 26 -13.84 -1.07 -0.79
N ALA A 27 -13.65 0.01 -0.03
CA ALA A 27 -12.34 0.48 0.44
C ALA A 27 -12.33 0.57 1.97
N MET A 28 -11.25 0.12 2.60
CA MET A 28 -11.12 -0.02 4.05
C MET A 28 -9.81 0.59 4.58
N VAL A 29 -9.80 1.00 5.85
CA VAL A 29 -8.57 1.41 6.54
C VAL A 29 -7.77 0.19 7.00
N ASN A 30 -6.44 0.31 6.99
CA ASN A 30 -5.55 -0.79 7.36
C ASN A 30 -5.29 -0.83 8.87
N LEU A 31 -5.24 -2.04 9.46
CA LEU A 31 -4.91 -2.24 10.88
C LEU A 31 -3.48 -1.75 11.21
N ARG A 32 -2.55 -1.84 10.24
CA ARG A 32 -1.18 -1.31 10.33
C ARG A 32 -0.89 -0.43 9.10
N PRO A 33 -1.03 0.90 9.20
CA PRO A 33 -0.88 1.80 8.08
C PRO A 33 0.61 2.04 7.91
N VAL A 34 1.13 1.59 6.79
CA VAL A 34 2.31 2.21 6.23
C VAL A 34 1.82 3.60 5.79
N ALA A 35 2.47 4.68 6.25
CA ALA A 35 2.09 6.08 5.97
C ALA A 35 1.45 6.24 4.58
N PRO A 36 0.33 6.99 4.42
CA PRO A 36 -0.44 6.98 3.19
C PRO A 36 0.51 7.22 2.02
N ALA A 37 0.61 6.22 1.14
CA ALA A 37 1.66 6.15 0.15
C ALA A 37 1.76 7.44 -0.67
N GLN A 38 0.64 8.13 -0.87
CA GLN A 38 0.55 9.44 -1.50
C GLN A 38 1.36 10.54 -0.78
N LYS A 39 1.34 10.61 0.56
CA LYS A 39 2.09 11.61 1.34
C LYS A 39 3.60 11.33 1.28
N VAL A 40 4.00 10.07 1.38
CA VAL A 40 5.39 9.64 1.22
C VAL A 40 5.85 9.91 -0.23
N GLY A 41 5.01 9.56 -1.20
CA GLY A 41 5.25 9.82 -2.61
C GLY A 41 5.46 11.30 -2.91
N GLY A 42 4.57 12.19 -2.45
CA GLY A 42 4.73 13.63 -2.67
C GLY A 42 6.01 14.21 -2.07
N MET A 43 6.42 13.71 -0.90
CA MET A 43 7.72 14.09 -0.30
C MET A 43 8.90 13.61 -1.14
N LEU A 44 8.87 12.35 -1.62
CA LEU A 44 9.92 11.80 -2.47
C LEU A 44 9.98 12.49 -3.83
N GLU A 45 8.83 12.81 -4.43
CA GLU A 45 8.73 13.56 -5.68
C GLU A 45 9.41 14.94 -5.55
N CYS A 46 9.10 15.69 -4.48
CA CYS A 46 9.74 16.97 -4.19
C CYS A 46 11.25 16.81 -3.97
N TYR A 47 11.67 15.87 -3.14
CA TYR A 47 13.07 15.65 -2.79
C TYR A 47 13.91 15.25 -4.00
N HIS A 48 13.40 14.35 -4.83
CA HIS A 48 14.10 13.87 -6.02
C HIS A 48 13.94 14.80 -7.24
N LYS A 49 13.16 15.89 -7.15
CA LYS A 49 12.78 16.74 -8.28
C LYS A 49 12.17 15.92 -9.42
N ALA A 50 11.32 14.97 -9.04
CA ALA A 50 10.59 14.10 -9.95
C ALA A 50 9.33 14.84 -10.44
N SER A 51 8.71 14.35 -11.51
CA SER A 51 7.48 14.92 -12.08
C SER A 51 6.30 13.95 -12.06
N SER A 52 6.54 12.71 -11.63
CA SER A 52 5.55 11.65 -11.55
C SER A 52 6.00 10.62 -10.52
N LEU A 53 5.10 9.72 -10.13
CA LEU A 53 5.35 8.63 -9.20
C LEU A 53 4.79 7.32 -9.78
N THR A 54 5.50 6.22 -9.56
CA THR A 54 4.98 4.87 -9.78
C THR A 54 4.72 4.22 -8.42
N PHE A 55 3.50 3.74 -8.22
CA PHE A 55 3.09 2.95 -7.06
C PHE A 55 2.86 1.52 -7.51
N THR A 56 3.52 0.54 -6.89
CA THR A 56 3.30 -0.89 -7.18
C THR A 56 3.10 -1.71 -5.92
N ILE A 57 2.17 -2.66 -5.97
CA ILE A 57 1.93 -3.65 -4.94
C ILE A 57 2.04 -5.01 -5.61
N GLN A 58 2.86 -5.89 -5.04
CA GLN A 58 3.01 -7.28 -5.46
C GLN A 58 2.41 -8.15 -4.36
N ASP A 59 1.14 -8.51 -4.52
CA ASP A 59 0.39 -9.35 -3.59
C ASP A 59 0.37 -10.81 -4.08
N GLY A 60 1.29 -11.61 -3.55
CA GLY A 60 1.45 -13.04 -3.87
C GLY A 60 2.59 -13.35 -4.84
N PRO A 61 3.12 -14.59 -4.85
CA PRO A 61 4.30 -14.99 -5.63
C PRO A 61 4.18 -14.73 -7.14
N GLU A 62 3.00 -14.97 -7.72
CA GLU A 62 2.73 -14.81 -9.15
C GLU A 62 2.76 -13.34 -9.60
N SER A 63 2.63 -12.39 -8.66
CA SER A 63 2.78 -10.96 -8.92
C SER A 63 4.24 -10.46 -8.83
N GLY A 64 5.17 -11.37 -8.50
CA GLY A 64 6.60 -11.05 -8.33
C GLY A 64 7.03 -10.86 -6.87
N GLN A 65 6.12 -10.98 -5.90
CA GLN A 65 6.42 -10.78 -4.48
C GLN A 65 7.56 -11.69 -4.00
N THR A 66 8.67 -11.11 -3.54
CA THR A 66 9.81 -11.89 -3.03
C THR A 66 9.84 -11.95 -1.50
N VAL A 67 9.41 -10.90 -0.81
CA VAL A 67 9.27 -10.88 0.65
C VAL A 67 7.81 -11.19 1.02
N PRO A 68 7.52 -12.21 1.86
CA PRO A 68 6.15 -12.63 2.20
C PRO A 68 5.49 -11.68 3.21
N HIS A 69 5.48 -10.39 2.88
CA HIS A 69 4.86 -9.32 3.64
C HIS A 69 4.31 -8.27 2.67
N VAL A 70 3.10 -7.76 2.94
CA VAL A 70 2.51 -6.70 2.11
C VAL A 70 3.38 -5.44 2.20
N HIS A 71 3.88 -4.99 1.07
CA HIS A 71 4.62 -3.74 0.94
C HIS A 71 4.28 -3.07 -0.39
N ILE A 72 4.54 -1.77 -0.47
CA ILE A 72 4.31 -0.95 -1.65
C ILE A 72 5.64 -0.34 -2.07
N HIS A 73 5.97 -0.41 -3.36
CA HIS A 73 7.07 0.38 -3.90
C HIS A 73 6.55 1.74 -4.33
N ILE A 74 7.28 2.78 -3.95
CA ILE A 74 7.01 4.17 -4.34
C ILE A 74 8.25 4.65 -5.07
N VAL A 75 8.15 4.82 -6.39
CA VAL A 75 9.29 5.15 -7.25
C VAL A 75 9.08 6.54 -7.86
N PRO A 76 9.88 7.55 -7.50
CA PRO A 76 9.88 8.86 -8.16
C PRO A 76 10.35 8.75 -9.61
N ARG A 77 9.64 9.40 -10.53
CA ARG A 77 9.86 9.31 -11.97
C ARG A 77 10.21 10.66 -12.61
N LYS A 78 11.10 10.64 -13.59
CA LYS A 78 11.48 11.81 -14.40
C LYS A 78 11.33 11.48 -15.88
N GLY A 79 11.10 12.50 -16.70
CA GLY A 79 11.12 12.32 -18.15
C GLY A 79 12.47 11.74 -18.61
N GLY A 80 12.42 10.60 -19.31
CA GLY A 80 13.61 9.91 -19.84
C GLY A 80 14.42 9.12 -18.80
N ASP A 81 13.85 8.81 -17.63
CA ASP A 81 14.51 7.97 -16.62
C ASP A 81 14.67 6.50 -17.01
N PHE A 82 13.82 6.01 -17.91
CA PHE A 82 13.96 4.73 -18.59
C PHE A 82 13.85 4.93 -20.11
N GLU A 83 14.66 4.19 -20.88
CA GLU A 83 14.56 4.18 -22.35
C GLU A 83 13.22 3.57 -22.79
N ARG A 84 12.76 2.52 -22.08
CA ARG A 84 11.41 1.95 -22.20
C ARG A 84 10.75 1.92 -20.84
N ASN A 85 9.56 2.49 -20.74
CA ASN A 85 8.87 2.64 -19.46
C ASN A 85 8.61 1.31 -18.72
N ASP A 86 8.48 0.20 -19.44
CA ASP A 86 8.24 -1.12 -18.86
C ASP A 86 9.49 -1.73 -18.17
N GLU A 87 10.68 -1.18 -18.39
CA GLU A 87 11.91 -1.63 -17.70
C GLU A 87 11.87 -1.38 -16.18
N ILE A 88 10.96 -0.54 -15.72
CA ILE A 88 10.72 -0.32 -14.29
C ILE A 88 10.32 -1.60 -13.56
N TYR A 89 9.61 -2.52 -14.21
CA TYR A 89 9.16 -3.77 -13.59
C TYR A 89 10.34 -4.70 -13.30
N ASP A 90 11.27 -4.80 -14.24
CA ASP A 90 12.50 -5.59 -14.08
C ASP A 90 13.39 -4.99 -12.98
N ALA A 91 13.54 -3.66 -12.99
CA ALA A 91 14.34 -2.94 -11.99
C ALA A 91 13.81 -3.12 -10.55
N ILE A 92 12.48 -3.11 -10.36
CA ILE A 92 11.85 -3.36 -9.06
C ILE A 92 12.15 -4.78 -8.58
N ASN A 93 11.95 -5.79 -9.45
CA ASN A 93 12.16 -7.19 -9.13
C ASN A 93 13.62 -7.51 -8.76
N GLU A 94 14.59 -6.93 -9.47
CA GLU A 94 16.01 -7.11 -9.16
C GLU A 94 16.36 -6.54 -7.79
N LYS A 95 15.90 -5.33 -7.47
CA LYS A 95 16.16 -4.68 -6.19
C LYS A 95 15.54 -5.43 -5.02
N GLU A 96 14.36 -6.02 -5.19
CA GLU A 96 13.71 -6.81 -4.14
C GLU A 96 14.51 -8.08 -3.80
N LYS A 97 15.05 -8.76 -4.83
CA LYS A 97 15.94 -9.93 -4.66
C LYS A 97 17.21 -9.59 -3.88
N GLU A 98 17.78 -8.40 -4.09
CA GLU A 98 18.92 -7.91 -3.30
C GLU A 98 18.54 -7.65 -1.85
N LEU A 99 17.37 -7.05 -1.61
CA LEU A 99 16.88 -6.68 -0.28
C LEU A 99 16.53 -7.90 0.58
N LYS A 100 15.97 -8.95 -0.04
CA LYS A 100 15.61 -10.22 0.62
C LYS A 100 16.79 -10.89 1.33
N LYS A 101 18.03 -10.58 0.95
CA LYS A 101 19.24 -11.09 1.63
C LYS A 101 19.50 -10.48 3.01
N ASN A 102 18.85 -9.37 3.39
CA ASN A 102 19.29 -8.54 4.53
C ASN A 102 18.23 -8.18 5.58
N LEU A 103 17.00 -8.72 5.56
CA LEU A 103 15.93 -8.20 6.42
C LEU A 103 15.24 -9.26 7.27
N ASP A 104 15.46 -9.13 8.58
CA ASP A 104 14.66 -9.74 9.65
C ASP A 104 14.00 -8.58 10.42
N LEU A 105 12.98 -7.95 9.81
CA LEU A 105 12.37 -6.67 10.25
C LEU A 105 11.12 -6.80 11.14
N ASP A 106 10.65 -8.01 11.41
CA ASP A 106 9.36 -8.21 12.09
C ASP A 106 9.41 -8.03 13.62
N GLN A 107 10.60 -7.86 14.21
CA GLN A 107 10.76 -7.80 15.67
C GLN A 107 10.23 -6.51 16.32
N GLU A 108 10.05 -5.41 15.58
CA GLU A 108 9.70 -4.10 16.15
C GLU A 108 8.28 -3.60 15.88
N ARG A 109 7.45 -4.39 15.17
CA ARG A 109 6.07 -3.97 14.84
C ARG A 109 5.12 -4.18 16.01
N ARG A 110 4.32 -3.15 16.33
CA ARG A 110 3.24 -3.20 17.32
C ARG A 110 1.89 -3.01 16.65
N ASP A 111 0.91 -3.78 17.10
CA ASP A 111 -0.48 -3.65 16.66
C ASP A 111 -1.11 -2.35 17.18
N ARG A 112 -1.94 -1.73 16.35
CA ARG A 112 -2.77 -0.59 16.72
C ARG A 112 -4.09 -1.05 17.33
N SER A 113 -4.76 -0.16 18.06
CA SER A 113 -6.08 -0.45 18.62
C SER A 113 -7.19 -0.29 17.57
N LEU A 114 -8.31 -0.99 17.78
CA LEU A 114 -9.51 -0.86 16.93
C LEU A 114 -10.10 0.56 16.95
N GLU A 115 -9.91 1.26 18.06
CA GLU A 115 -10.46 2.60 18.30
C GLU A 115 -9.69 3.66 17.51
N GLU A 116 -8.36 3.52 17.41
CA GLU A 116 -7.52 4.36 16.56
C GLU A 116 -7.87 4.20 15.07
N MET A 117 -8.12 2.96 14.63
CA MET A 117 -8.56 2.69 13.26
C MET A 117 -9.93 3.32 12.94
N ALA A 118 -10.87 3.25 13.88
CA ALA A 118 -12.21 3.79 13.71
C ALA A 118 -12.19 5.32 13.56
N GLN A 119 -11.42 6.01 14.40
CA GLN A 119 -11.24 7.46 14.30
C GLN A 119 -10.62 7.89 12.96
N GLU A 120 -9.58 7.18 12.51
CA GLU A 120 -8.93 7.45 11.23
C GLU A 120 -9.90 7.28 10.04
N ALA A 121 -10.73 6.23 10.07
CA ALA A 121 -11.76 6.00 9.06
C ALA A 121 -12.82 7.12 9.03
N ASP A 122 -13.25 7.60 10.20
CA ASP A 122 -14.21 8.70 10.30
C ASP A 122 -13.66 10.02 9.76
N GLU A 123 -12.37 10.30 9.95
CA GLU A 123 -11.71 11.47 9.37
C GLU A 123 -11.68 11.39 7.84
N TYR A 124 -11.37 10.23 7.26
CA TYR A 124 -11.35 10.07 5.80
C TYR A 124 -12.74 10.14 5.15
N ARG A 125 -13.80 9.69 5.85
CA ARG A 125 -15.19 9.84 5.36
C ARG A 125 -15.61 11.30 5.18
N LYS A 126 -15.03 12.24 5.94
CA LYS A 126 -15.40 13.68 5.89
C LYS A 126 -14.81 14.42 4.69
N ILE A 127 -13.82 13.84 4.02
CA ILE A 127 -13.06 14.47 2.92
C ILE A 127 -13.41 13.88 1.55
N LEU A 128 -14.37 12.95 1.51
CA LEU A 128 -15.02 12.41 0.31
C LEU A 128 -16.31 13.17 0.02
#